data_AF-A0A1S2JW45-F1
#
_entry.id   AF-A0A1S2JW45-F1
#
_cell.length_a   1.000
_cell.length_b   1.000
_cell.length_c   1.000
_cell.angle_alpha   90.00
_cell.angle_beta   90.00
_cell.angle_gamma   90.00
#
_symmetry.space_group_name_H-M   'P 1'
#
loop_
_entity.id
_entity.type
_entity.pdbx_description
1 polymer ?
#
loop_
_entity_poly.entity_id
_entity_poly.type
_entity_poly.pdbx_seq_one_letter_code
_entity_poly.pdbx_strand_id
1 'polypeptide(L)' 'MTAVGLFRRSESKKDDDARTYRLLDGLETAYAVRTGDPCGDEDLSAFEETVLFGVGYDPRETYPPAGHSYPKKG' A
#
# COMPACT_ATOMS: atom_id res chain seq x y z
N MET A 1 -13.90 -35.39 21.26
CA MET A 1 -12.88 -34.31 21.25
C MET A 1 -12.76 -33.81 19.83
N THR A 2 -13.50 -32.76 19.48
CA THR A 2 -13.48 -32.18 18.14
C THR A 2 -12.28 -31.25 18.06
N ALA A 3 -11.23 -31.65 17.33
CA ALA A 3 -10.07 -30.82 17.13
C ALA A 3 -10.51 -29.53 16.42
N VAL A 4 -10.42 -28.40 17.12
CA VAL A 4 -10.52 -27.07 16.52
C VAL A 4 -9.25 -26.92 15.69
N GLY A 5 -9.34 -27.29 14.42
CA GLY A 5 -8.29 -27.00 13.45
C GLY A 5 -8.05 -25.50 13.49
N LEU A 6 -6.89 -25.09 14.02
CA LEU A 6 -6.39 -23.75 13.85
C LEU A 6 -6.26 -23.55 12.34
N PHE A 7 -7.25 -22.89 11.74
CA PHE A 7 -7.17 -22.43 10.36
C PHE A 7 -6.01 -21.43 10.29
N ARG A 8 -4.81 -21.93 10.00
CA ARG A 8 -3.76 -21.12 9.38
C ARG A 8 -4.32 -20.72 8.02
N ARG A 9 -5.02 -19.59 7.97
CA ARG A 9 -5.28 -18.91 6.70
C ARG A 9 -3.93 -18.43 6.20
N SER A 10 -3.22 -19.28 5.46
CA SER A 10 -2.12 -18.81 4.63
C SER A 10 -2.76 -18.02 3.50
N GLU A 11 -2.74 -16.70 3.62
CA GLU A 11 -3.08 -15.83 2.51
C GLU A 11 -2.05 -16.06 1.41
N SER A 12 -2.49 -16.48 0.22
CA SER A 12 -1.60 -16.60 -0.93
C SER A 12 -1.28 -15.20 -1.46
N LYS A 13 -0.22 -15.06 -2.26
CA LYS A 13 0.09 -13.79 -2.93
C LYS A 13 -1.09 -13.25 -3.74
N LYS A 14 -1.86 -14.16 -4.36
CA LYS A 14 -3.07 -13.80 -5.11
C LYS A 14 -4.18 -13.24 -4.22
N ASP A 15 -4.35 -13.80 -3.02
CA ASP A 15 -5.34 -13.32 -2.05
C ASP A 15 -4.94 -11.94 -1.50
N ASP A 16 -3.65 -11.76 -1.22
CA ASP A 16 -3.08 -10.49 -0.77
C ASP A 16 -3.22 -9.40 -1.86
N ASP A 17 -2.96 -9.74 -3.12
CA ASP A 17 -3.19 -8.84 -4.26
C ASP A 17 -4.66 -8.47 -4.38
N ALA A 18 -5.57 -9.45 -4.33
CA ALA A 18 -7.01 -9.21 -4.41
C ALA A 18 -7.54 -8.39 -3.21
N ARG A 19 -6.93 -8.52 -2.03
CA ARG A 19 -7.22 -7.67 -0.88
C ARG A 19 -6.69 -6.26 -1.09
N THR A 20 -5.47 -6.13 -1.58
CA THR A 20 -4.83 -4.84 -1.87
C THR A 20 -5.66 -4.04 -2.87
N TYR A 21 -6.05 -4.63 -4.01
CA TYR A 21 -6.87 -3.94 -5.00
C TYR A 21 -8.23 -3.49 -4.44
N ARG A 22 -8.88 -4.29 -3.59
CA ARG A 22 -10.13 -3.87 -2.92
C ARG A 22 -9.93 -2.69 -1.96
N LEU A 23 -8.78 -2.61 -1.29
CA LEU A 23 -8.46 -1.49 -0.41
C LEU A 23 -8.18 -0.22 -1.20
N LEU A 24 -7.48 -0.34 -2.33
CA LEU A 24 -7.21 0.78 -3.24
C LEU A 24 -8.52 1.34 -3.83
N ASP A 25 -9.41 0.49 -4.30
CA ASP A 25 -10.74 0.87 -4.82
C ASP A 25 -11.59 1.62 -3.76
N GLY A 26 -11.55 1.13 -2.51
CA GLY A 26 -12.19 1.82 -1.39
C GLY A 26 -11.57 3.18 -1.05
N LEU A 27 -10.25 3.32 -1.24
CA LEU A 27 -9.54 4.58 -1.02
C LEU A 27 -9.88 5.61 -2.09
N GLU A 28 -9.92 5.21 -3.36
CA GLU A 28 -10.37 6.05 -4.47
C GLU A 28 -11.81 6.53 -4.25
N THR A 29 -12.71 5.64 -3.84
CA THR A 29 -14.09 5.99 -3.51
C THR A 29 -14.16 7.02 -2.37
N ALA A 30 -13.41 6.81 -1.29
CA ALA A 30 -13.41 7.71 -0.14
C ALA A 30 -12.84 9.09 -0.49
N TYR A 31 -11.82 9.13 -1.36
CA TYR A 31 -11.26 10.37 -1.88
C TYR A 31 -12.31 11.14 -2.68
N ALA A 32 -12.95 10.49 -3.66
CA ALA A 32 -13.99 11.10 -4.50
C ALA A 32 -15.17 11.66 -3.69
N VAL A 33 -15.61 10.94 -2.65
CA VAL A 33 -16.66 11.42 -1.73
C VAL A 33 -16.22 12.69 -0.98
N ARG A 34 -14.95 12.79 -0.60
CA ARG A 34 -14.41 13.92 0.17
C ARG A 34 -14.18 15.16 -0.70
N THR A 35 -13.65 14.98 -1.91
CA THR A 35 -13.21 16.08 -2.78
C THR A 35 -14.26 16.47 -3.82
N GLY A 36 -15.20 15.57 -4.13
CA GLY A 36 -16.12 15.71 -5.27
C GLY A 36 -15.46 15.39 -6.61
N ASP A 37 -14.17 15.03 -6.60
CA ASP A 37 -13.37 14.72 -7.77
C ASP A 37 -13.04 13.21 -7.79
N PRO A 38 -13.61 12.44 -8.74
CA PRO A 38 -13.20 11.07 -8.94
C PRO A 38 -11.78 11.07 -9.51
N CYS A 39 -10.76 10.65 -8.72
CA CYS A 39 -9.36 10.50 -9.15
C CYS A 39 -9.24 10.17 -10.65
N GLY A 40 -9.18 11.22 -11.47
CA GLY A 40 -9.34 11.15 -12.91
C GLY A 40 -8.03 11.47 -13.59
N ASP A 41 -8.06 11.70 -14.90
CA ASP A 41 -6.89 12.13 -15.69
C ASP A 41 -6.42 13.56 -15.35
N GLU A 42 -6.81 14.11 -14.20
CA GLU A 42 -6.35 15.41 -13.73
C GLU A 42 -4.90 15.31 -13.22
N ASP A 43 -4.12 16.37 -13.44
CA ASP A 43 -2.76 16.43 -12.93
C ASP A 43 -2.78 16.35 -11.39
N LEU A 44 -1.94 15.47 -10.83
CA LEU A 44 -1.78 15.37 -9.39
C LEU A 44 -1.46 16.74 -8.80
N SER A 45 -2.11 17.10 -7.68
CA SER A 45 -1.70 18.28 -6.94
C SER A 45 -0.26 18.11 -6.43
N ALA A 46 0.44 19.23 -6.19
CA ALA A 46 1.80 19.20 -5.67
C ALA A 46 1.92 18.38 -4.36
N PHE A 47 0.85 18.35 -3.55
CA PHE A 47 0.79 17.53 -2.34
C PHE A 47 0.72 16.03 -2.67
N GLU A 48 -0.17 15.63 -3.57
CA GLU A 48 -0.35 14.23 -3.96
C GLU A 48 0.88 13.69 -4.68
N GLU A 49 1.45 14.49 -5.57
CA GLU A 49 2.70 14.19 -6.27
C GLU A 49 3.84 13.95 -5.27
N THR A 50 3.99 14.85 -4.28
CA THR A 50 5.02 14.72 -3.23
C THR A 50 4.81 13.45 -2.40
N VAL A 51 3.56 13.14 -2.02
CA VAL A 51 3.26 11.92 -1.26
C VAL A 51 3.58 10.70 -2.11
N LEU A 52 3.10 10.64 -3.36
CA LEU A 52 3.28 9.51 -4.27
C LEU A 52 4.77 9.22 -4.50
N PHE A 53 5.58 10.24 -4.79
CA PHE A 53 7.03 10.08 -4.96
C PHE A 53 7.77 9.86 -3.64
N GLY A 54 7.25 10.37 -2.52
CA GLY A 54 7.86 10.18 -1.20
C GLY A 54 7.67 8.79 -0.60
N VAL A 55 6.56 8.10 -0.93
CA VAL A 55 6.31 6.71 -0.50
C VAL A 55 6.57 5.68 -1.60
N GLY A 56 6.76 6.14 -2.84
CA GLY A 56 7.09 5.29 -3.97
C GLY A 56 8.42 4.58 -3.74
N TYR A 57 8.36 3.25 -3.64
CA TYR A 57 9.56 2.44 -3.66
C TYR A 57 10.19 2.51 -5.05
N ASP A 58 11.34 3.16 -5.20
CA ASP A 58 12.15 3.05 -6.42
C ASP A 58 12.93 1.73 -6.38
N PRO A 59 12.61 0.74 -7.25
CA PRO A 59 13.32 -0.53 -7.29
C PRO A 59 14.79 -0.40 -7.72
N ARG A 60 15.22 0.75 -8.24
CA ARG A 60 16.62 1.04 -8.58
C ARG A 60 17.41 1.58 -7.39
N GLU A 61 16.73 2.12 -6.38
CA GLU A 61 17.36 2.58 -5.16
C GLU A 61 17.46 1.43 -4.14
N THR A 62 18.69 1.15 -3.70
CA THR A 62 18.91 0.18 -2.62
C THR A 62 18.65 0.85 -1.28
N TYR A 63 17.63 0.40 -0.56
CA TYR A 63 17.38 0.80 0.83
C TYR A 63 18.12 -0.16 1.79
N PRO A 64 18.76 0.31 2.87
CA PRO A 64 18.86 1.71 3.29
C PRO A 64 19.89 2.48 2.45
N PRO A 65 19.76 3.81 2.31
CA PRO A 65 20.71 4.64 1.60
C PRO A 65 22.14 4.44 2.08
N ALA A 66 23.12 4.72 1.22
CA ALA A 66 24.53 4.62 1.57
C ALA A 66 24.85 5.42 2.85
N GLY A 67 25.51 4.78 3.81
CA GLY A 67 25.80 5.38 5.12
C GLY A 67 24.71 5.18 6.19
N HIS A 68 23.58 4.56 5.84
CA HIS A 68 22.54 4.17 6.78
C HIS A 68 22.51 2.65 6.96
N SER A 69 22.01 2.18 8.10
CA SER A 69 21.83 0.76 8.41
C SER A 69 20.39 0.48 8.82
N TYR A 70 19.90 -0.74 8.57
CA TYR A 70 18.59 -1.14 9.06
C TYR A 70 18.48 -1.00 10.59
N PRO A 71 17.31 -0.61 11.12
CA PRO A 71 17.05 -0.67 12.55
C PRO A 71 17.33 -2.09 13.05
N LYS A 72 18.23 -2.24 14.02
CA LYS A 72 18.48 -3.52 14.66
C LYS A 72 17.37 -3.77 15.67
N LYS A 73 16.75 -4.95 15.65
CA LYS A 73 15.96 -5.41 16.80
C LYS A 73 16.92 -5.58 17.97
N GLY A 74 16.72 -4.75 19.01
CA GLY A 74 17.27 -5.01 20.34
C GLY A 74 16.52 -6.15 21.02
#